data_AF-A0A7Y2ER77-F1
#
_entry.id   AF-A0A7Y2ER77-F1
#
_cell.length_a   1.000
_cell.length_b   1.000
_cell.length_c   1.000
_cell.angle_alpha   90.00
_cell.angle_beta   90.00
_cell.angle_gamma   90.00
#
_symmetry.space_group_name_H-M   'P 1'
#
loop_
_entity.id
_entity.type
_entity.pdbx_description
1 polymer ?
#
loop_
_entity_poly.entity_id
_entity_poly.type
_entity_poly.pdbx_seq_one_letter_code
_entity_poly.pdbx_strand_id
1 'polypeptide(L)'
;MFTRYWGDTDPSPVWNLMDDFGIDESKMIGYWIDDTPVTADSDIILATTFIRDDRVLVVLASWSEQDEEVGLVVDWSQLGIDPQDARITIAQVDSLQPEERRVAPDNLVVPANQGLFLTIE
;
A
#
# COMPACT_ATOMS: atom_id res chain seq x y z
N MET A 1 10.93 -2.75 24.52
CA MET A 1 9.66 -2.46 23.83
C MET A 1 8.64 -3.48 24.31
N PHE A 2 7.49 -3.06 24.81
CA PHE A 2 6.42 -3.97 25.26
C PHE A 2 5.45 -4.14 24.09
N THR A 3 5.68 -5.13 23.23
CA THR A 3 4.76 -5.43 22.14
C THR A 3 3.43 -5.92 22.70
N ARG A 4 2.34 -5.23 22.36
CA ARG A 4 0.98 -5.66 22.72
C ARG A 4 0.46 -6.58 21.63
N TYR A 5 0.40 -7.87 21.93
CA TYR A 5 -0.20 -8.88 21.07
C TYR A 5 -1.72 -8.74 21.04
N TRP A 6 -2.31 -8.95 19.86
CA TRP A 6 -3.75 -9.10 19.68
C TRP A 6 -4.03 -10.56 19.32
N GLY A 7 -4.31 -11.39 20.32
CA GLY A 7 -4.35 -12.85 20.12
C GLY A 7 -2.94 -13.43 19.89
N ASP A 8 -2.80 -14.33 18.90
CA ASP A 8 -1.54 -14.98 18.53
C ASP A 8 -0.77 -14.21 17.42
N THR A 9 -1.27 -13.07 16.97
CA THR A 9 -0.66 -12.30 15.88
C THR A 9 0.09 -11.08 16.42
N ASP A 10 1.34 -10.91 15.96
CA ASP A 10 2.16 -9.73 16.26
C ASP A 10 1.90 -8.62 15.22
N PRO A 11 1.31 -7.48 15.61
CA PRO A 11 1.10 -6.35 14.70
C PRO A 11 2.35 -5.47 14.53
N SER A 12 3.41 -5.68 15.32
CA SER A 12 4.60 -4.83 15.33
C SER A 12 5.23 -4.64 13.95
N PRO A 13 5.31 -5.66 13.06
CA PRO A 13 5.87 -5.47 11.72
C PRO A 13 5.16 -4.39 10.92
N VAL A 14 3.82 -4.34 10.99
CA VAL A 14 3.02 -3.31 10.32
C VAL A 14 3.24 -1.94 10.96
N TRP A 15 3.29 -1.87 12.29
CA TRP A 15 3.55 -0.61 13.00
C TRP A 15 4.94 -0.06 12.69
N ASN A 16 5.95 -0.92 12.60
CA ASN A 16 7.30 -0.52 12.22
C ASN A 16 7.31 0.04 10.79
N LEU A 17 6.64 -0.62 9.83
CA LEU A 17 6.50 -0.08 8.48
C LEU A 17 5.86 1.32 8.48
N MET A 18 4.77 1.49 9.24
CA MET A 18 4.06 2.77 9.34
C MET A 18 4.90 3.87 9.99
N ASP A 19 5.69 3.53 11.02
CA ASP A 19 6.61 4.43 11.72
C ASP A 19 7.82 4.80 10.85
N ASP A 20 8.43 3.82 10.17
CA ASP A 20 9.55 4.02 9.25
C ASP A 20 9.14 4.88 8.04
N PHE A 21 7.92 4.70 7.55
CA PHE A 21 7.32 5.58 6.55
C PHE A 21 7.01 6.98 7.12
N GLY A 22 6.74 7.09 8.43
CA GLY A 22 6.32 8.31 9.09
C GLY A 22 4.91 8.70 8.66
N ILE A 23 3.96 7.78 8.85
CA ILE A 23 2.55 7.93 8.44
C ILE A 23 1.85 9.10 9.15
N ASP A 24 2.31 9.46 10.35
CA ASP A 24 1.80 10.54 11.18
C ASP A 24 2.10 11.93 10.63
N GLU A 25 3.18 12.06 9.85
CA GLU A 25 3.54 13.30 9.14
C GLU A 25 3.04 13.32 7.69
N SER A 26 2.34 12.27 7.25
CA SER A 26 1.86 12.14 5.88
C SER A 26 0.44 12.69 5.69
N LYS A 27 0.11 13.09 4.46
CA LYS A 27 -1.27 13.38 4.07
C LYS A 27 -1.97 12.07 3.70
N MET A 28 -2.90 11.62 4.54
CA MET A 28 -3.77 10.47 4.25
C MET A 28 -4.94 10.87 3.34
N ILE A 29 -5.13 10.12 2.26
CA ILE A 29 -6.29 10.15 1.38
C ILE A 29 -6.92 8.75 1.39
N GLY A 30 -8.06 8.63 2.07
CA GLY A 30 -8.77 7.37 2.24
C GLY A 30 -9.50 6.93 0.98
N TYR A 31 -9.72 5.62 0.83
CA TYR A 31 -10.45 5.01 -0.29
C TYR A 31 -11.88 5.55 -0.49
N TRP A 32 -12.47 6.15 0.55
CA TRP A 32 -13.83 6.70 0.54
C TRP A 32 -13.91 8.13 -0.01
N ILE A 33 -12.79 8.69 -0.49
CA ILE A 33 -12.72 10.00 -1.11
C ILE A 33 -12.79 9.82 -2.63
N ASP A 34 -13.67 10.55 -3.31
CA ASP A 34 -13.86 10.42 -4.76
C ASP A 34 -12.59 10.77 -5.56
N ASP A 35 -11.81 11.75 -5.09
CA ASP A 35 -10.58 12.25 -5.70
C ASP A 35 -9.36 11.60 -5.03
N THR A 36 -9.19 10.29 -5.24
CA THR A 36 -8.06 9.51 -4.73
C THR A 36 -6.95 9.41 -5.77
N PRO A 37 -5.68 9.61 -5.38
CA PRO A 37 -4.56 9.62 -6.33
C PRO A 37 -4.17 8.21 -6.78
N VAL A 38 -4.54 7.17 -6.03
CA VAL A 38 -4.24 5.77 -6.36
C VAL A 38 -5.48 4.94 -6.12
N THR A 39 -5.89 4.18 -7.13
CA THR A 39 -6.95 3.19 -7.06
C THR A 39 -6.50 1.88 -7.71
N ALA A 40 -7.20 0.78 -7.39
CA ALA A 40 -7.09 -0.45 -8.14
C ALA A 40 -8.22 -0.49 -9.19
N ASP A 41 -8.00 -1.18 -10.31
CA ASP A 41 -9.02 -1.42 -11.34
C ASP A 41 -10.05 -2.49 -10.95
N SER A 42 -10.39 -2.55 -9.65
CA SER A 42 -11.29 -3.54 -9.06
C SER A 42 -12.10 -2.93 -7.92
N ASP A 43 -13.42 -3.04 -7.99
CA ASP A 43 -14.34 -2.48 -6.98
C ASP A 43 -14.24 -3.16 -5.60
N ILE A 44 -13.64 -4.36 -5.54
CA ILE A 44 -13.46 -5.13 -4.30
C ILE A 44 -12.07 -4.95 -3.68
N ILE A 45 -11.18 -4.19 -4.35
CA ILE A 45 -9.85 -3.85 -3.84
C ILE A 45 -9.80 -2.34 -3.61
N LEU A 46 -9.71 -1.97 -2.33
CA LEU A 46 -9.73 -0.58 -1.92
C LEU A 46 -8.30 -0.11 -1.62
N ALA A 47 -7.99 1.11 -2.04
CA ALA A 47 -6.67 1.72 -1.89
C ALA A 47 -6.74 2.97 -1.01
N THR A 48 -5.87 3.04 -0.01
CA THR A 48 -5.64 4.26 0.78
C THR A 48 -4.23 4.75 0.53
N THR A 49 -4.08 6.05 0.28
CA THR A 49 -2.80 6.66 -0.05
C THR A 49 -2.32 7.58 1.06
N PHE A 50 -1.06 7.45 1.43
CA PHE A 50 -0.36 8.31 2.37
C PHE A 50 0.78 9.01 1.64
N ILE A 51 0.71 10.34 1.55
CA ILE A 51 1.63 11.14 0.72
C ILE A 51 2.61 11.88 1.62
N ARG A 52 3.91 11.76 1.30
CA ARG A 52 5.00 12.62 1.78
C ARG A 52 5.65 13.33 0.59
N ASP A 53 6.58 14.24 0.87
CA ASP A 53 7.21 15.08 -0.15
C ASP A 53 8.01 14.28 -1.20
N ASP A 54 8.61 13.16 -0.79
CA ASP A 54 9.54 12.35 -1.59
C ASP A 54 9.10 10.89 -1.79
N ARG A 55 8.05 10.46 -1.10
CA ARG A 55 7.57 9.08 -1.13
C ARG A 55 6.08 8.97 -0.80
N VAL A 56 5.47 7.91 -1.29
CA VAL A 56 4.05 7.62 -1.11
C VAL A 56 3.89 6.18 -0.64
N LEU A 57 3.07 5.96 0.39
CA LEU A 57 2.67 4.63 0.83
C LEU A 57 1.23 4.40 0.38
N VAL A 58 1.00 3.32 -0.36
CA VAL A 58 -0.32 2.86 -0.78
C VAL A 58 -0.65 1.58 -0.03
N VAL A 59 -1.79 1.56 0.65
CA VAL A 59 -2.31 0.41 1.37
C VAL A 59 -3.51 -0.13 0.61
N LEU A 60 -3.36 -1.31 0.03
CA LEU A 60 -4.43 -2.05 -0.62
C LEU A 60 -5.09 -3.00 0.38
N ALA A 61 -6.41 -3.14 0.29
CA ALA A 61 -7.17 -4.14 1.01
C ALA A 61 -8.12 -4.86 0.03
N SER A 62 -7.97 -6.18 -0.10
CA SER A 62 -8.85 -7.02 -0.92
C SER A 62 -9.96 -7.64 -0.06
N TRP A 63 -11.18 -7.52 -0.55
CA TRP A 63 -12.37 -8.21 -0.04
C TRP A 63 -12.74 -9.44 -0.87
N SER A 64 -11.83 -9.92 -1.73
CA SER A 64 -12.04 -11.12 -2.53
C SER A 64 -11.77 -12.41 -1.74
N GLU A 65 -12.53 -13.46 -2.04
CA GLU A 65 -12.28 -14.82 -1.54
C GLU A 65 -11.21 -15.58 -2.34
N GLN A 66 -10.71 -14.98 -3.42
CA GLN A 66 -9.69 -15.54 -4.32
C GLN A 66 -8.56 -14.52 -4.55
N ASP A 67 -7.44 -15.00 -5.08
CA ASP A 67 -6.35 -14.13 -5.50
C ASP A 67 -6.80 -13.33 -6.74
N GLU A 68 -6.58 -12.02 -6.72
CA GLU A 68 -7.00 -11.11 -7.78
C GLU A 68 -5.78 -10.51 -8.47
N GLU A 69 -5.79 -10.55 -9.81
CA GLU A 69 -4.84 -9.81 -10.64
C GLU A 69 -5.43 -8.44 -10.97
N VAL A 70 -4.78 -7.38 -10.50
CA VAL A 70 -5.26 -6.00 -10.66
C VAL A 70 -4.17 -5.07 -11.16
N GLY A 71 -4.60 -4.05 -11.90
CA GLY A 71 -3.82 -2.88 -12.28
C GLY A 71 -4.01 -1.74 -11.27
N LEU A 72 -2.94 -1.02 -10.99
CA LEU A 72 -2.98 0.24 -10.24
C LEU A 72 -3.19 1.41 -11.21
N VAL A 73 -4.24 2.18 -10.95
CA VAL A 73 -4.47 3.46 -11.62
C VAL A 73 -3.89 4.56 -10.72
N VAL A 74 -2.82 5.18 -11.20
CA VAL A 74 -2.07 6.20 -10.44
C VAL A 74 -2.20 7.55 -11.13
N ASP A 75 -2.72 8.54 -10.40
CA ASP A 75 -2.67 9.95 -10.80
C ASP A 75 -1.34 10.57 -10.34
N TRP A 76 -0.34 10.44 -11.21
CA TRP A 76 0.99 11.00 -11.03
C TRP A 76 1.00 12.51 -10.78
N SER A 77 0.00 13.23 -11.32
CA SER A 77 -0.09 14.69 -11.16
C SER A 77 -0.47 15.08 -9.73
N GLN A 78 -1.34 14.30 -9.09
CA GLN A 78 -1.70 14.49 -7.69
C GLN A 78 -0.59 14.06 -6.72
N LEU A 79 0.18 13.05 -7.11
CA LEU A 79 1.34 12.59 -6.33
C LEU A 79 2.56 13.52 -6.47
N GLY A 80 2.64 14.29 -7.56
CA GLY A 80 3.81 15.13 -7.85
C GLY A 80 5.06 14.33 -8.23
N ILE A 81 4.88 13.08 -8.68
CA ILE A 81 5.96 12.15 -9.06
C ILE A 81 6.00 12.02 -10.58
N ASP A 82 7.20 12.00 -11.17
CA ASP A 82 7.35 11.70 -12.60
C ASP A 82 7.17 10.20 -12.85
N PRO A 83 6.21 9.76 -13.68
CA PRO A 83 6.00 8.34 -13.96
C PRO A 83 7.21 7.63 -14.57
N GLN A 84 8.15 8.36 -15.20
CA GLN A 84 9.36 7.76 -15.77
C GLN A 84 10.40 7.41 -14.70
N ASP A 85 10.42 8.15 -13.60
CA ASP A 85 11.35 7.95 -12.50
C ASP A 85 10.74 7.11 -11.36
N ALA A 86 9.42 7.01 -11.33
CA ALA A 86 8.66 6.29 -10.32
C ALA A 86 9.05 4.81 -10.19
N ARG A 87 9.15 4.35 -8.94
CA ARG A 87 9.41 2.98 -8.55
C ARG A 87 8.35 2.51 -7.58
N ILE A 88 7.52 1.58 -8.05
CA ILE A 88 6.54 0.91 -7.21
C ILE A 88 7.15 -0.36 -6.64
N THR A 89 7.09 -0.47 -5.32
CA THR A 89 7.71 -1.57 -4.57
C THR A 89 6.72 -2.11 -3.55
N ILE A 90 6.55 -3.42 -3.51
CA ILE A 90 5.87 -4.10 -2.40
C ILE A 90 6.81 -4.03 -1.21
N ALA A 91 6.37 -3.38 -0.12
CA ALA A 91 7.18 -3.24 1.07
C ALA A 91 7.33 -4.58 1.80
N GLN A 92 8.49 -4.80 2.41
CA GLN A 92 8.68 -5.94 3.30
C GLN A 92 7.94 -5.69 4.61
N VAL A 93 7.11 -6.64 5.00
CA VAL A 93 6.43 -6.69 6.29
C VAL A 93 6.51 -8.11 6.81
N ASP A 94 7.30 -8.32 7.86
CA ASP A 94 7.54 -9.67 8.38
C ASP A 94 6.24 -10.45 8.62
N SER A 95 6.21 -11.69 8.15
CA SER A 95 5.06 -12.61 8.20
C SER A 95 3.82 -12.25 7.34
N LEU A 96 3.81 -11.10 6.67
CA LEU A 96 2.75 -10.70 5.73
C LEU A 96 3.27 -10.58 4.28
N GLN A 97 4.36 -9.84 4.09
CA GLN A 97 5.04 -9.60 2.82
C GLN A 97 6.53 -9.90 3.03
N PRO A 98 6.98 -11.13 2.75
CA PRO A 98 8.25 -11.65 3.26
C PRO A 98 9.48 -10.99 2.66
N GLU A 99 9.34 -10.33 1.51
CA GLU A 99 10.44 -9.67 0.82
C GLU A 99 9.96 -8.39 0.12
N GLU A 100 10.89 -7.44 0.01
CA GLU A 100 10.69 -6.28 -0.83
C GLU A 100 10.73 -6.69 -2.30
N ARG A 101 9.74 -6.27 -3.10
CA ARG A 101 9.68 -6.62 -4.52
C ARG A 101 9.22 -5.46 -5.39
N ARG A 102 10.04 -5.08 -6.36
CA ARG A 102 9.66 -4.13 -7.40
C ARG A 102 8.57 -4.71 -8.30
N VAL A 103 7.54 -3.93 -8.57
CA VAL A 103 6.39 -4.33 -9.38
C VAL A 103 6.06 -3.27 -10.43
N ALA A 104 5.37 -3.70 -11.48
CA ALA A 104 4.75 -2.80 -12.44
C ALA A 104 3.31 -2.48 -11.98
N PRO A 105 2.78 -1.28 -12.28
CA PRO A 105 1.40 -0.94 -11.91
C PRO A 105 0.38 -1.87 -12.59
N ASP A 106 0.66 -2.37 -13.80
CA ASP A 106 -0.32 -3.09 -14.61
C ASP A 106 -0.57 -4.56 -14.21
N ASN A 107 0.25 -5.12 -13.31
CA ASN A 107 0.14 -6.54 -12.96
C ASN A 107 0.53 -6.79 -11.51
N LEU A 108 -0.44 -6.59 -10.60
CA LEU A 108 -0.30 -6.84 -9.19
C LEU A 108 -1.23 -7.99 -8.76
N VAL A 109 -0.66 -9.01 -8.13
CA VAL A 109 -1.44 -10.10 -7.53
C VAL A 109 -1.70 -9.74 -6.07
N VAL A 110 -2.97 -9.52 -5.71
CA VAL A 110 -3.41 -9.30 -4.34
C VAL A 110 -3.99 -10.60 -3.80
N PRO A 111 -3.44 -11.19 -2.72
CA PRO A 111 -3.94 -12.46 -2.22
C PRO A 111 -5.36 -12.35 -1.64
N ALA A 112 -6.10 -13.47 -1.69
CA ALA A 112 -7.45 -13.58 -1.13
C ALA A 112 -7.53 -13.10 0.33
N ASN A 113 -8.51 -12.26 0.65
CA ASN A 113 -8.74 -11.69 1.99
C ASN A 113 -7.49 -11.03 2.62
N GLN A 114 -6.56 -10.53 1.81
CA GLN A 114 -5.34 -9.86 2.26
C GLN A 114 -5.19 -8.48 1.63
N GLY A 115 -4.19 -7.75 2.12
CA GLY A 115 -3.80 -6.45 1.60
C GLY A 115 -2.34 -6.44 1.17
N LEU A 116 -1.95 -5.36 0.51
CA LEU A 116 -0.55 -5.08 0.19
C LEU A 116 -0.19 -3.68 0.66
N PHE A 117 0.99 -3.55 1.24
CA PHE A 117 1.66 -2.28 1.43
C PHE A 117 2.62 -2.05 0.27
N LEU A 118 2.47 -0.92 -0.41
CA LEU A 118 3.28 -0.52 -1.55
C LEU A 118 3.93 0.83 -1.26
N THR A 119 5.20 0.99 -1.57
CA THR A 119 5.88 2.28 -1.60
C THR A 119 6.08 2.74 -3.05
N ILE A 120 5.92 4.03 -3.27
CA ILE A 120 6.19 4.71 -4.53
C ILE A 120 7.19 5.82 -4.24
N GLU A 121 8.33 5.77 -4.92
CA GLU A 121 9.46 6.72 -4.83
C GLU A 121 9.96 7.11 -6.22
#